data_AF-A0A1V5XXM3-F1
#
_entry.id   AF-A0A1V5XXM3-F1
#
_cell.length_a   1.000
_cell.length_b   1.000
_cell.length_c   1.000
_cell.angle_alpha   90.00
_cell.angle_beta   90.00
_cell.angle_gamma   90.00
#
_symmetry.space_group_name_H-M   'P 1'
#
loop_
_entity.id
_entity.type
_entity.pdbx_description
1 polymer ?
#
loop_
_entity_poly.entity_id
_entity_poly.type
_entity_poly.pdbx_seq_one_letter_code
_entity_poly.pdbx_strand_id
1 'polypeptide(L)' 'MSDKAAAEYLAGRKLRDIEKIVIDATLKKNGGRRDITADQLGISTRGLINKIGEYGLK' A
#
# COMPACT_ATOMS: atom_id res chain seq x y z
N MET A 1 -5.91 13.69 -10.71
CA MET A 1 -7.01 13.74 -9.72
C MET A 1 -6.79 14.96 -8.85
N SER A 2 -7.86 15.68 -8.48
CA SER A 2 -7.77 16.73 -7.46
C SER A 2 -7.57 16.08 -6.08
N ASP A 3 -6.70 16.67 -5.25
CA ASP A 3 -6.42 16.18 -3.88
C ASP A 3 -7.71 16.08 -3.04
N LYS A 4 -8.71 16.92 -3.34
CA LYS A 4 -10.03 16.89 -2.69
C LYS A 4 -10.78 15.57 -2.94
N ALA A 5 -10.78 15.08 -4.19
CA ALA A 5 -11.48 13.83 -4.53
C ALA A 5 -10.81 12.62 -3.88
N ALA A 6 -9.48 12.62 -3.76
CA ALA A 6 -8.75 11.58 -3.02
C ALA A 6 -9.09 11.62 -1.52
N ALA A 7 -9.13 12.82 -0.92
CA ALA A 7 -9.49 12.98 0.48
C ALA A 7 -10.92 12.48 0.78
N GLU A 8 -11.90 12.82 -0.08
CA GLU A 8 -13.28 12.34 0.04
C GLU A 8 -13.38 10.81 -0.09
N TYR A 9 -12.62 10.20 -0.99
CA TYR A 9 -12.59 8.74 -1.15
C TYR A 9 -12.00 8.00 0.06
N LEU A 10 -10.98 8.60 0.70
CA LEU A 10 -10.29 8.03 1.86
C LEU A 10 -11.03 8.29 3.18
N ALA A 11 -11.81 9.37 3.26
CA ALA A 11 -12.56 9.73 4.46
C ALA A 11 -13.50 8.59 4.91
N GLY A 12 -13.45 8.25 6.20
CA GLY A 12 -14.28 7.21 6.81
C GLY A 12 -13.85 5.76 6.56
N ARG A 13 -12.82 5.51 5.74
CA ARG A 13 -12.25 4.17 5.57
C ARG A 13 -11.27 3.84 6.68
N LYS A 14 -11.12 2.54 6.99
CA LYS A 14 -10.08 2.08 7.91
C LYS A 14 -8.71 2.24 7.26
N LEU A 15 -7.74 2.74 8.03
CA LEU A 15 -6.35 2.86 7.58
C LEU A 15 -5.80 1.54 7.03
N ARG A 16 -6.16 0.41 7.64
CA ARG A 16 -5.78 -0.93 7.19
C ARG A 16 -6.22 -1.24 5.75
N ASP A 17 -7.41 -0.80 5.37
CA ASP A 17 -7.95 -1.04 4.02
C ASP A 17 -7.25 -0.15 3.00
N ILE A 18 -6.98 1.11 3.38
CA ILE A 18 -6.20 2.05 2.57
C ILE A 18 -4.77 1.51 2.38
N GLU A 19 -4.11 1.11 3.46
CA GLU A 19 -2.76 0.54 3.47
C GLU A 19 -2.71 -0.70 2.56
N LYS A 20 -3.69 -1.61 2.66
CA LYS A 20 -3.79 -2.77 1.77
C LYS A 20 -3.89 -2.39 0.29
N ILE A 21 -4.75 -1.43 -0.07
CA ILE A 21 -4.92 -0.98 -1.46
C ILE A 21 -3.61 -0.37 -1.99
N VAL A 22 -2.98 0.49 -1.19
CA VAL A 22 -1.74 1.18 -1.58
C VAL A 22 -0.59 0.19 -1.75
N ILE A 23 -0.42 -0.75 -0.83
CA ILE A 23 0.61 -1.80 -0.92
C ILE A 23 0.40 -2.68 -2.15
N ASP A 24 -0.82 -3.19 -2.37
CA ASP A 24 -1.13 -4.07 -3.51
C ASP A 24 -0.91 -3.36 -4.86
N ALA A 25 -1.40 -2.13 -4.99
CA ALA A 25 -1.22 -1.33 -6.20
C ALA A 25 0.27 -1.04 -6.49
N THR A 26 1.04 -0.73 -5.45
CA THR A 26 2.47 -0.41 -5.60
C THR A 26 3.28 -1.66 -5.90
N LEU A 27 2.97 -2.81 -5.28
CA LEU A 27 3.57 -4.10 -5.63
C LEU A 27 3.34 -4.46 -7.10
N LYS A 28 2.09 -4.33 -7.58
CA LYS A 28 1.74 -4.58 -8.98
C LYS A 28 2.49 -3.65 -9.93
N LYS A 29 2.53 -2.35 -9.61
CA LYS A 29 3.30 -1.35 -10.37
C LYS A 29 4.79 -1.73 -10.47
N ASN A 30 5.35 -2.29 -9.42
CA ASN A 30 6.78 -2.65 -9.34
C ASN A 30 7.05 -4.12 -9.73
N GLY A 31 6.08 -4.84 -10.31
CA GLY A 31 6.27 -6.24 -10.72
C GLY A 31 6.58 -7.20 -9.56
N GLY A 32 6.05 -6.94 -8.37
CA GLY A 32 6.26 -7.76 -7.17
C GLY A 32 7.57 -7.49 -6.44
N ARG A 33 8.39 -6.54 -6.89
CA ARG A 33 9.65 -6.17 -6.24
C ARG A 33 9.43 -5.48 -4.90
N ARG A 34 9.66 -6.23 -3.83
CA ARG A 34 9.40 -5.82 -2.44
C ARG A 34 10.40 -4.76 -1.93
N ASP A 35 11.64 -4.82 -2.38
CA ASP A 35 12.69 -3.85 -2.07
C ASP A 35 12.31 -2.44 -2.53
N ILE A 36 11.99 -2.26 -3.82
CA ILE A 36 11.54 -0.97 -4.38
C ILE A 36 10.23 -0.54 -3.75
N THR A 37 9.30 -1.46 -3.56
CA THR A 37 7.97 -1.11 -3.02
C THR A 37 8.07 -0.58 -1.60
N ALA A 38 8.93 -1.17 -0.77
CA ALA A 38 9.15 -0.69 0.59
C ALA A 38 9.74 0.72 0.59
N ASP A 39 10.75 0.96 -0.26
CA ASP A 39 11.39 2.26 -0.43
C ASP A 39 10.40 3.35 -0.90
N GLN A 40 9.61 3.07 -1.95
CA GLN A 40 8.60 4.02 -2.46
C GLN A 40 7.51 4.35 -1.44
N LEU A 41 7.11 3.38 -0.63
CA LEU A 41 6.10 3.57 0.40
C LEU A 41 6.68 4.17 1.70
N GLY A 42 8.00 4.33 1.80
CA GLY A 42 8.66 4.87 2.99
C GLY A 42 8.56 3.95 4.20
N ILE A 43 8.54 2.64 4.00
CA ILE A 43 8.47 1.63 5.07
C ILE A 43 9.65 0.66 4.98
N SER A 44 9.92 -0.06 6.07
CA SER A 44 10.94 -1.12 6.03
C SER A 44 10.49 -2.31 5.19
N THR A 45 11.41 -2.98 4.50
CA THR A 45 11.14 -4.22 3.75
C THR A 45 10.54 -5.31 4.65
N ARG A 46 11.00 -5.43 5.89
CA ARG A 46 10.43 -6.36 6.88
C ARG A 46 8.99 -6.00 7.22
N GLY A 47 8.70 -4.71 7.41
CA GLY A 47 7.35 -4.20 7.60
C GLY A 47 6.43 -4.55 6.42
N LEU A 48 6.89 -4.31 5.19
CA LEU A 48 6.16 -4.67 3.98
C LEU A 48 5.86 -6.17 3.91
N ILE A 49 6.85 -7.05 4.18
CA ILE A 49 6.65 -8.51 4.16
C ILE A 49 5.59 -8.94 5.17
N ASN A 50 5.63 -8.39 6.40
CA ASN A 50 4.63 -8.68 7.42
C ASN A 50 3.23 -8.27 6.96
N LYS A 51 3.10 -7.08 6.35
CA LYS A 51 1.83 -6.55 5.82
C LYS A 51 1.28 -7.38 4.66
N ILE A 52 2.15 -7.83 3.75
CA ILE A 52 1.78 -8.75 2.66
C ILE A 52 1.16 -10.03 3.25
N GLY A 53 1.79 -10.61 4.27
CA GLY A 53 1.26 -11.78 4.98
C GLY A 53 -0.06 -11.49 5.69
N GLU A 54 -0.14 -10.38 6.44
CA GLU A 54 -1.34 -9.95 7.19
C GLU A 54 -2.57 -9.74 6.28
N TYR A 55 -2.33 -9.26 5.06
CA TYR A 55 -3.38 -8.92 4.09
C TYR A 55 -3.68 -9.99 3.05
N GLY A 56 -2.89 -11.09 3.04
CA GLY A 56 -3.01 -12.16 2.07
C GLY A 56 -2.71 -11.71 0.64
N LEU A 57 -1.77 -10.79 0.46
CA LEU A 57 -1.34 -10.30 -0.85
C LEU A 57 -0.35 -11.30 -1.48
N LYS A 58 -0.40 -11.46 -2.81
CA LYS A 58 0.44 -12.40 -3.57
C LYS A 58 1.40 -11.64 -4.48
#